data_AF-A0A929XGG1-F1
#
_entry.id   AF-A0A929XGG1-F1
#
_cell.length_a   1.000
_cell.length_b   1.000
_cell.length_c   1.000
_cell.angle_alpha   90.00
_cell.angle_beta   90.00
_cell.angle_gamma   90.00
#
_symmetry.space_group_name_H-M   'P 1'
#
loop_
_entity.id
_entity.type
_entity.pdbx_description
1 polymer ?
#
loop_
_entity_poly.entity_id
_entity_poly.type
_entity_poly.pdbx_seq_one_letter_code
_entity_poly.pdbx_strand_id
1 'polypeptide(L)'
;MRIRRKKWAEDELKESVFYIDRTENTKGRWNEIFKIPNNEEFEIHIEIGMGKGKYISSLSKNYYNNPTYSKTYVIGIDMIEAMLGLAKREIENSILNISKEERETIIKKRDGDYTNKELKEKIEGINKIENFKNIRILNANAEKISEYFRRRR
;
A
#
# COMPACT_ATOMS: atom_id res chain seq x y z
N MET A 1 -8.72 17.80 11.18
CA MET A 1 -9.78 16.76 11.27
C MET A 1 -9.16 15.48 11.83
N ARG A 2 -9.62 14.99 13.00
CA ARG A 2 -9.05 13.80 13.67
C ARG A 2 -9.69 12.53 13.10
N ILE A 3 -8.88 11.61 12.56
CA ILE A 3 -9.36 10.29 12.13
C ILE A 3 -9.61 9.39 13.36
N ARG A 4 -10.71 8.62 13.33
CA ARG A 4 -11.01 7.62 14.36
C ARG A 4 -10.36 6.29 14.00
N ARG A 5 -10.00 5.49 15.02
CA ARG A 5 -9.52 4.10 14.82
C ARG A 5 -10.55 3.31 14.03
N LYS A 6 -10.08 2.54 13.06
CA LYS A 6 -10.89 1.62 12.26
C LYS A 6 -10.47 0.20 12.61
N LYS A 7 -11.32 -0.54 13.32
CA LYS A 7 -10.99 -1.88 13.83
C LYS A 7 -10.53 -2.83 12.72
N TRP A 8 -11.17 -2.74 11.55
CA TRP A 8 -10.82 -3.55 10.38
C TRP A 8 -9.46 -3.24 9.75
N ALA A 9 -8.87 -2.07 10.02
CA ALA A 9 -7.64 -1.66 9.34
C ALA A 9 -6.46 -2.55 9.73
N GLU A 10 -6.38 -2.94 11.00
CA GLU A 10 -5.29 -3.77 11.50
C GLU A 10 -5.28 -5.15 10.82
N ASP A 11 -6.44 -5.82 10.80
CA ASP A 11 -6.58 -7.15 10.18
C ASP A 11 -6.27 -7.08 8.67
N GLU A 12 -6.84 -6.10 7.96
CA GLU A 12 -6.57 -5.95 6.52
C GLU A 12 -5.12 -5.59 6.21
N LEU A 13 -4.45 -4.79 7.04
CA LEU A 13 -3.04 -4.44 6.84
C LEU A 13 -2.13 -5.66 7.04
N LYS A 14 -2.39 -6.49 8.06
CA LYS A 14 -1.65 -7.73 8.31
C LYS A 14 -1.73 -8.72 7.15
N GLU A 15 -2.85 -8.74 6.44
CA GLU A 15 -3.04 -9.60 5.26
C GLU A 15 -2.46 -8.99 3.97
N SER A 16 -2.04 -7.72 3.96
CA SER A 16 -1.62 -7.04 2.75
C SER A 16 -0.20 -7.41 2.31
N VAL A 17 -0.03 -7.75 1.03
CA VAL A 17 1.30 -8.06 0.45
C VAL A 17 2.17 -6.84 0.16
N PHE A 18 1.65 -5.63 0.33
CA PHE A 18 2.36 -4.38 0.02
C PHE A 18 2.39 -3.40 1.21
N TYR A 19 1.81 -3.79 2.33
CA TYR A 19 1.99 -3.14 3.62
C TYR A 19 3.32 -3.57 4.24
N ILE A 20 4.01 -2.63 4.87
CA ILE A 20 5.21 -2.89 5.65
C ILE A 20 4.98 -2.31 7.05
N ASP A 21 5.10 -3.15 8.06
CA ASP A 21 4.97 -2.70 9.45
C ASP A 21 6.22 -1.95 9.93
N ARG A 22 6.05 -1.09 10.93
CA ARG A 22 7.13 -0.33 11.58
C ARG A 22 8.21 -1.24 12.18
N THR A 23 7.87 -2.49 12.51
CA THR A 23 8.84 -3.44 13.06
C THR A 23 9.74 -4.09 12.01
N GLU A 24 9.43 -3.94 10.73
CA GLU A 24 10.22 -4.57 9.66
C GLU A 24 11.52 -3.82 9.37
N ASN A 25 12.61 -4.58 9.19
CA ASN A 25 13.91 -4.00 8.85
C ASN A 25 14.02 -3.74 7.35
N THR A 26 13.79 -2.49 6.94
CA THR A 26 13.85 -2.06 5.53
C THR A 26 15.14 -1.35 5.13
N LYS A 27 15.95 -0.91 6.10
CA LYS A 27 17.13 -0.07 5.85
C LYS A 27 18.16 -0.77 4.98
N GLY A 28 18.33 -0.25 3.76
CA GLY A 28 19.28 -0.81 2.79
C GLY A 28 18.81 -2.10 2.12
N ARG A 29 17.53 -2.47 2.27
CA ARG A 29 16.94 -3.71 1.75
C ARG A 29 15.80 -3.46 0.75
N TRP A 30 15.63 -2.22 0.29
CA TRP A 30 14.55 -1.86 -0.62
C TRP A 30 14.62 -2.61 -1.96
N ASN A 31 15.82 -2.93 -2.44
CA ASN A 31 16.00 -3.81 -3.61
C ASN A 31 15.40 -5.20 -3.36
N GLU A 32 15.61 -5.79 -2.18
CA GLU A 32 15.01 -7.09 -1.82
C GLU A 32 13.48 -7.00 -1.73
N ILE A 33 12.96 -5.96 -1.06
CA ILE A 33 11.51 -5.74 -0.85
C ILE A 33 10.76 -5.57 -2.17
N PHE A 34 11.37 -4.87 -3.13
CA PHE A 34 10.82 -4.68 -4.48
C PHE A 34 11.26 -5.77 -5.47
N LYS A 35 12.02 -6.77 -5.03
CA LYS A 35 12.56 -7.86 -5.87
C LYS A 35 13.36 -7.35 -7.09
N ILE A 36 14.13 -6.30 -6.88
CA ILE A 36 15.00 -5.69 -7.88
C ILE A 36 16.27 -6.55 -8.00
N PRO A 37 16.65 -6.96 -9.22
CA PRO A 37 17.92 -7.66 -9.47
C PRO A 37 19.14 -6.94 -8.88
N ASN A 38 20.12 -7.71 -8.43
CA ASN A 38 21.37 -7.15 -7.93
C ASN A 38 22.06 -6.33 -9.02
N ASN A 39 22.64 -5.19 -8.62
CA ASN A 39 23.33 -4.22 -9.50
C ASN A 39 22.43 -3.48 -10.50
N GLU A 40 21.11 -3.61 -10.40
CA GLU A 40 20.19 -2.76 -11.15
C GLU A 40 19.99 -1.41 -10.43
N GLU A 41 20.15 -0.32 -11.18
CA GLU A 41 19.83 1.02 -10.69
C GLU A 41 18.32 1.24 -10.66
N PHE A 42 17.85 1.86 -9.57
CA PHE A 42 16.45 2.17 -9.36
C PHE A 42 16.28 3.44 -8.54
N GLU A 43 15.07 3.97 -8.60
CA GLU A 43 14.64 5.16 -7.87
C GLU A 43 13.51 4.82 -6.91
N ILE A 44 13.48 5.49 -5.77
CA ILE A 44 12.37 5.43 -4.82
C ILE A 44 11.82 6.83 -4.66
N HIS A 45 10.55 7.02 -5.01
CA HIS A 45 9.79 8.22 -4.68
C HIS A 45 8.98 7.98 -3.41
N ILE A 46 9.06 8.92 -2.47
CA ILE A 46 8.45 8.78 -1.14
C ILE A 46 7.41 9.87 -0.96
N GLU A 47 6.19 9.49 -0.55
CA GLU A 47 5.18 10.40 -0.03
C GLU A 47 5.13 10.27 1.49
N ILE A 48 5.60 11.29 2.22
CA ILE A 48 5.51 11.34 3.69
C ILE A 48 4.19 12.00 4.07
N GLY A 49 3.37 11.29 4.87
CA GLY A 49 2.04 11.77 5.22
C GLY A 49 1.02 11.53 4.11
N MET A 50 1.02 10.33 3.51
CA MET A 50 0.17 9.99 2.36
C MET A 50 -1.34 10.03 2.66
N GLY A 51 -1.73 10.07 3.94
CA GLY A 51 -3.11 10.12 4.37
C GLY A 51 -3.91 8.94 3.82
N LYS A 52 -4.95 9.23 3.02
CA LYS A 52 -5.83 8.19 2.45
C LYS A 52 -5.28 7.54 1.18
N GLY A 53 -4.07 7.88 0.75
CA GLY A 53 -3.38 7.22 -0.37
C GLY A 53 -3.83 7.61 -1.77
N LYS A 54 -4.62 8.69 -1.95
CA LYS A 54 -5.08 9.12 -3.29
C LYS A 54 -3.92 9.49 -4.22
N TYR A 55 -2.96 10.25 -3.70
CA TYR A 55 -1.82 10.70 -4.49
C TYR A 55 -0.88 9.53 -4.84
N ILE A 56 -0.38 8.80 -3.84
CA ILE A 56 0.48 7.62 -4.09
C ILE A 56 -0.16 6.58 -5.02
N SER A 57 -1.47 6.34 -4.89
CA SER A 57 -2.19 5.40 -5.76
C SER A 57 -2.19 5.86 -7.22
N SER A 58 -2.53 7.13 -7.46
CA SER A 58 -2.50 7.73 -8.80
C SER A 58 -1.08 7.73 -9.37
N LEU A 59 -0.08 8.11 -8.57
CA LEU A 59 1.32 8.13 -8.96
C LEU A 59 1.79 6.74 -9.39
N SER A 60 1.52 5.72 -8.58
CA SER A 60 1.85 4.32 -8.87
C SER A 60 1.23 3.85 -10.18
N LYS A 61 -0.05 4.16 -10.42
CA LYS A 61 -0.77 3.78 -11.65
C LYS A 61 -0.19 4.48 -12.88
N ASN A 62 0.18 5.75 -12.75
CA ASN A 62 0.81 6.51 -13.82
C ASN A 62 2.20 5.97 -14.16
N TYR A 63 3.01 5.66 -13.14
CA TYR A 63 4.36 5.12 -13.33
C TYR A 63 4.35 3.72 -13.93
N TYR A 64 3.41 2.88 -13.51
CA TYR A 64 3.27 1.51 -14.03
C TYR A 64 3.07 1.48 -15.55
N ASN A 65 2.37 2.48 -16.11
CA ASN A 65 2.06 2.56 -17.54
C ASN A 65 3.04 3.42 -18.35
N ASN A 66 4.08 3.96 -17.71
CA ASN A 66 5.00 4.90 -18.36
C ASN A 66 6.44 4.33 -18.37
N PRO A 67 7.01 4.04 -19.56
CA PRO A 67 8.36 3.49 -19.69
C PRO A 67 9.45 4.32 -19.00
N THR A 68 9.28 5.65 -18.94
CA THR A 68 10.21 6.57 -18.24
C THR A 68 10.37 6.22 -16.76
N TYR A 69 9.32 5.69 -16.13
CA TYR A 69 9.30 5.33 -14.70
C TYR A 69 9.37 3.82 -14.46
N SER A 70 9.81 3.04 -15.46
CA SER A 70 9.88 1.57 -15.38
C SER A 70 10.77 1.05 -14.24
N LYS A 71 11.72 1.87 -13.75
CA LYS A 71 12.63 1.57 -12.62
C LYS A 71 12.38 2.44 -11.38
N THR A 72 11.23 3.10 -11.33
CA THR A 72 10.84 3.97 -10.23
C THR A 72 9.78 3.28 -9.38
N TYR A 73 10.09 3.14 -8.09
CA TYR A 73 9.24 2.53 -7.09
C TYR A 73 8.70 3.61 -6.16
N VAL A 74 7.48 3.42 -5.66
CA VAL A 74 6.82 4.43 -4.82
C VAL A 74 6.54 3.88 -3.43
N ILE A 75 6.77 4.70 -2.40
CA ILE A 75 6.49 4.35 -1.01
C ILE A 75 5.65 5.45 -0.38
N GLY A 76 4.43 5.10 0.02
CA GLY A 76 3.59 5.96 0.85
C GLY A 76 3.83 5.70 2.32
N ILE A 77 4.02 6.75 3.12
CA ILE A 77 4.34 6.64 4.55
C ILE A 77 3.29 7.35 5.38
N ASP A 78 2.78 6.69 6.42
CA ASP A 78 1.96 7.30 7.45
C ASP A 78 2.18 6.59 8.79
N MET A 79 1.88 7.25 9.90
CA MET A 79 2.03 6.68 11.25
C MET A 79 0.72 6.12 11.80
N ILE A 80 -0.42 6.47 11.20
CA ILE A 80 -1.75 6.12 11.68
C ILE A 80 -2.30 4.93 10.89
N GLU A 81 -2.50 3.78 11.54
CA GLU A 81 -3.05 2.56 10.93
C GLU A 81 -4.37 2.78 10.20
N ALA A 82 -5.25 3.65 10.73
CA ALA A 82 -6.50 3.98 10.06
C ALA A 82 -6.30 4.69 8.71
N MET A 83 -5.21 5.46 8.55
CA MET A 83 -4.84 6.07 7.26
C MET A 83 -4.24 5.03 6.33
N LEU A 84 -3.31 4.21 6.83
CA LEU A 84 -2.70 3.10 6.08
C LEU A 84 -3.76 2.13 5.54
N GLY A 85 -4.76 1.76 6.36
CA GLY A 85 -5.86 0.91 5.93
C GLY A 85 -6.75 1.56 4.86
N LEU A 86 -6.97 2.88 4.92
CA LEU A 86 -7.66 3.60 3.86
C LEU A 86 -6.84 3.66 2.57
N ALA A 87 -5.53 3.91 2.67
CA ALA A 87 -4.61 3.92 1.54
C ALA A 87 -4.53 2.55 0.87
N LYS A 88 -4.45 1.47 1.65
CA LYS A 88 -4.54 0.09 1.13
C LYS A 88 -5.78 -0.07 0.26
N ARG A 89 -6.95 0.28 0.79
CA ARG A 89 -8.21 0.15 0.05
C ARG A 89 -8.25 1.02 -1.20
N GLU A 90 -7.72 2.24 -1.16
CA GLU A 90 -7.63 3.14 -2.31
C GLU A 90 -6.76 2.53 -3.43
N ILE A 91 -5.60 1.97 -3.09
CA ILE A 91 -4.69 1.35 -4.06
C ILE A 91 -5.34 0.13 -4.71
N GLU A 92 -5.96 -0.75 -3.92
CA GLU A 92 -6.70 -1.91 -4.41
C GLU A 92 -7.86 -1.51 -5.33
N ASN A 93 -8.62 -0.48 -4.94
CA ASN A 93 -9.74 0.04 -5.72
C ASN A 93 -9.27 0.58 -7.08
N SER A 94 -8.15 1.31 -7.09
CA SER A 94 -7.54 1.87 -8.30
C SER A 94 -7.07 0.81 -9.30
N ILE A 95 -6.59 -0.34 -8.81
CA ILE A 95 -6.19 -1.50 -9.64
C ILE A 95 -7.43 -2.22 -10.17
N LEU A 96 -8.42 -2.45 -9.31
CA LEU A 96 -9.66 -3.14 -9.68
C LEU A 96 -10.63 -2.29 -10.50
N ASN A 97 -10.37 -0.98 -10.61
CA ASN A 97 -11.25 0.03 -11.18
C ASN A 97 -12.66 -0.02 -10.55
N ILE A 98 -12.71 -0.10 -9.22
CA ILE A 98 -13.98 -0.06 -8.45
C ILE A 98 -14.06 1.23 -7.64
N SER A 99 -15.27 1.73 -7.47
CA SER A 99 -15.56 2.89 -6.62
C SER A 99 -15.51 2.54 -5.14
N LYS A 100 -15.49 3.59 -4.31
CA LYS A 100 -15.57 3.44 -2.86
C LYS A 100 -16.95 2.91 -2.46
N GLU A 101 -17.99 3.36 -3.14
CA GLU A 101 -19.38 2.98 -2.96
C GLU A 101 -19.57 1.49 -3.27
N GLU A 102 -19.01 0.99 -4.38
CA GLU A 102 -19.01 -0.44 -4.72
C GLU A 102 -18.34 -1.28 -3.64
N ARG A 103 -17.17 -0.86 -3.15
CA ARG A 103 -16.48 -1.58 -2.07
C ARG A 103 -17.27 -1.60 -0.76
N GLU A 104 -17.99 -0.52 -0.46
CA GLU A 104 -18.82 -0.41 0.74
C GLU A 104 -20.05 -1.34 0.71
N THR A 105 -20.36 -1.95 -0.44
CA THR A 105 -21.35 -3.03 -0.54
C THR A 105 -20.91 -4.33 0.12
N ILE A 106 -19.62 -4.50 0.45
CA ILE A 106 -19.10 -5.67 1.17
C ILE A 106 -19.31 -5.50 2.68
N ILE A 107 -20.38 -6.10 3.18
CA ILE A 107 -20.78 -6.03 4.59
C ILE A 107 -20.75 -7.45 5.15
N LYS A 108 -20.02 -7.62 6.26
CA LYS A 108 -20.03 -8.86 7.02
C LYS A 108 -21.36 -8.98 7.78
N LYS A 109 -22.10 -10.04 7.50
CA LYS A 109 -23.37 -10.41 8.13
C LYS A 109 -23.13 -11.08 9.50
N ARG A 110 -24.20 -11.27 10.27
CA ARG A 110 -24.14 -11.87 11.62
C ARG A 110 -23.71 -13.34 11.63
N ASP A 111 -24.06 -14.08 10.58
CA ASP A 111 -23.67 -15.46 10.33
C ASP A 111 -22.21 -15.61 9.86
N GLY A 112 -21.48 -14.50 9.73
CA GLY A 112 -20.09 -14.47 9.28
C GLY A 112 -19.92 -14.34 7.76
N ASP A 113 -21.02 -14.41 7.01
CA ASP A 113 -21.03 -14.31 5.55
C ASP A 113 -20.90 -12.85 5.05
N TYR A 114 -20.70 -12.64 3.75
CA TYR A 114 -20.63 -11.31 3.12
C TYR A 114 -21.79 -11.07 2.15
N THR A 115 -22.30 -9.84 2.08
CA THR A 115 -23.34 -9.42 1.12
C THR A 115 -22.90 -9.54 -0.33
N ASN A 116 -21.73 -8.99 -0.69
CA ASN A 116 -21.14 -9.04 -2.03
C ASN A 116 -19.92 -9.96 -2.04
N LYS A 117 -20.15 -11.28 -2.06
CA LYS A 117 -19.08 -12.29 -1.98
C LYS A 117 -18.16 -12.26 -3.18
N GLU A 118 -18.72 -12.11 -4.38
CA GLU A 118 -17.93 -12.05 -5.62
C GLU A 118 -16.92 -10.91 -5.58
N LEU A 119 -17.34 -9.72 -5.16
CA LEU A 119 -16.42 -8.59 -5.03
C LEU A 119 -15.39 -8.81 -3.90
N LYS A 120 -15.79 -9.46 -2.80
CA LYS A 120 -14.89 -9.82 -1.71
C LYS A 120 -13.80 -10.78 -2.19
N GLU A 121 -14.16 -11.83 -2.90
CA GLU A 121 -13.22 -12.79 -3.51
C GLU A 121 -12.32 -12.11 -4.54
N LYS A 122 -12.88 -11.19 -5.36
CA LYS A 122 -12.10 -10.39 -6.31
C LYS A 122 -11.02 -9.55 -5.62
N ILE A 123 -11.35 -8.90 -4.50
CA ILE A 123 -10.40 -8.10 -3.69
C ILE A 123 -9.35 -8.99 -3.01
N GLU A 124 -9.72 -10.18 -2.55
CA GLU A 124 -8.73 -11.12 -1.98
C GLU A 124 -7.82 -11.69 -3.07
N GLY A 125 -8.37 -11.96 -4.26
CA GLY A 125 -7.64 -12.51 -5.40
C GLY A 125 -6.58 -11.59 -6.00
N ILE A 126 -6.68 -10.26 -5.79
CA ILE A 126 -5.65 -9.32 -6.23
C ILE A 126 -4.44 -9.27 -5.31
N ASN A 127 -4.46 -9.92 -4.14
CA ASN A 127 -3.38 -9.88 -3.15
C ASN A 127 -2.16 -10.74 -3.57
N LYS A 128 -1.70 -10.52 -4.80
CA LYS A 128 -0.51 -11.09 -5.42
C LYS A 128 0.50 -9.96 -5.60
N ILE A 129 1.75 -10.22 -5.23
CA ILE A 129 2.81 -9.20 -5.21
C ILE A 129 3.04 -8.50 -6.58
N GLU A 130 2.76 -9.18 -7.70
CA GLU A 130 2.89 -8.63 -9.05
C GLU A 130 1.97 -7.42 -9.28
N ASN A 131 0.76 -7.45 -8.71
CA ASN A 131 -0.21 -6.34 -8.85
C ASN A 131 0.25 -5.07 -8.14
N PHE A 132 1.16 -5.20 -7.19
CA PHE A 132 1.68 -4.10 -6.37
C PHE A 132 3.20 -3.96 -6.54
N LYS A 133 3.78 -4.44 -7.64
CA LYS A 133 5.24 -4.56 -7.76
C LYS A 133 5.99 -3.24 -7.62
N ASN A 134 5.36 -2.12 -7.97
CA ASN A 134 5.98 -0.80 -7.92
C ASN A 134 5.56 0.06 -6.71
N ILE A 135 4.73 -0.44 -5.78
CA ILE A 135 4.23 0.34 -4.64
C ILE A 135 4.32 -0.40 -3.31
N ARG A 136 4.73 0.30 -2.25
CA ARG A 136 4.55 -0.12 -0.86
C ARG A 136 3.91 0.98 -0.03
N ILE A 137 3.22 0.60 1.04
CA ILE A 137 2.83 1.51 2.11
C ILE A 137 3.55 1.11 3.39
N LEU A 138 4.16 2.08 4.09
CA LEU A 138 4.98 1.86 5.26
C LEU A 138 4.38 2.56 6.47
N ASN A 139 4.21 1.79 7.54
CA ASN A 139 3.91 2.33 8.86
C ASN A 139 5.20 2.91 9.47
N ALA A 140 5.36 4.22 9.46
CA ALA A 140 6.52 4.85 10.09
C ALA A 140 6.22 6.27 10.58
N ASN A 141 6.93 6.68 11.63
CA ASN A 141 6.99 8.09 12.01
C ASN A 141 8.03 8.80 11.12
N ALA A 142 7.62 9.91 10.51
CA ALA A 142 8.49 10.75 9.68
C ALA A 142 9.77 11.21 10.41
N GLU A 143 9.71 11.43 11.72
CA GLU A 143 10.86 11.81 12.54
C GLU A 143 11.93 10.71 12.61
N LYS A 144 11.54 9.45 12.36
CA LYS A 144 12.39 8.26 12.40
C LYS A 144 12.70 7.69 11.01
N ILE A 145 12.52 8.48 9.96
CA ILE A 145 12.67 8.01 8.58
C ILE A 145 14.06 7.41 8.29
N SER A 146 15.10 7.88 8.97
CA SER A 146 16.49 7.40 8.85
C SER A 146 16.68 5.96 9.34
N GLU A 147 15.72 5.41 10.10
CA GLU A 147 15.68 4.00 10.49
C GLU A 147 15.27 3.09 9.33
N TYR A 148 14.57 3.61 8.32
CA TYR A 148 14.01 2.85 7.20
C TYR A 148 14.77 3.05 5.89
N PHE A 149 15.50 4.17 5.75
CA PHE A 149 16.22 4.51 4.53
C PHE A 149 17.72 4.67 4.77
N ARG A 150 18.52 4.07 3.88
CA ARG A 150 19.98 4.26 3.89
C ARG A 150 20.30 5.59 3.21
N ARG A 151 21.09 6.46 3.86
CA ARG A 151 21.70 7.60 3.16
C ARG A 151 22.59 7.07 2.04
N ARG A 152 22.40 7.56 0.81
CA ARG A 152 23.43 7.43 -0.23
C ARG A 152 24.64 8.22 0.28
N ARG A 153 25.81 7.56 0.29
CA ARG A 153 27.09 8.19 0.60
C ARG A 153 27.55 8.98 -0.61
#